data_AF-A0A950E6T6-F1
#
_entry.id   AF-A0A950E6T6-F1
#
_cell.length_a   1.000
_cell.length_b   1.000
_cell.length_c   1.000
_cell.angle_alpha   90.00
_cell.angle_beta   90.00
_cell.angle_gamma   90.00
#
_symmetry.space_group_name_H-M   'P 1'
#
loop_
_entity.id
_entity.type
_entity.pdbx_description
1 polymer ?
#
loop_
_entity_poly.entity_id
_entity_poly.type
_entity_poly.pdbx_seq_one_letter_code
_entity_poly.pdbx_strand_id
1 'polypeptide(L)'
;MTERRKKAEERRVERSRARQNARESGAVAQTTPPREHGPGRQKTRQGVVVSDKADKTITVRIDIVRRHRRYEKIVRTSNTLHAHDETNDAHIGDTVVVRECRPMSRIKRWRLVEVVERAE
;
A
#
# COMPACT_ATOMS: atom_id res chain seq x y z
N MET A 1 -20.73 31.73 60.89
CA MET A 1 -21.43 31.07 59.76
C MET A 1 -21.03 31.62 58.38
N THR A 2 -20.51 32.84 58.29
CA THR A 2 -20.16 33.57 57.06
C THR A 2 -18.84 33.13 56.41
N GLU A 3 -17.83 32.77 57.20
CA GLU A 3 -16.49 32.40 56.71
C GLU A 3 -16.46 31.11 55.89
N ARG A 4 -17.28 30.11 56.26
CA ARG A 4 -17.39 28.85 55.51
C ARG A 4 -18.02 29.05 54.13
N ARG A 5 -18.99 29.97 54.03
CA ARG A 5 -19.67 30.32 52.78
C ARG A 5 -18.73 31.10 51.85
N LYS A 6 -17.97 32.05 52.40
CA LYS A 6 -16.95 32.82 51.70
C LYS A 6 -15.82 31.93 51.16
N LYS A 7 -15.32 30.99 51.99
CA LYS A 7 -14.32 29.99 51.59
C LYS A 7 -14.82 29.02 50.52
N ALA A 8 -16.11 28.68 50.51
CA ALA A 8 -16.71 27.84 49.47
C ALA A 8 -16.85 28.60 48.13
N GLU A 9 -17.14 29.90 48.19
CA GLU A 9 -17.25 30.78 47.03
C GLU A 9 -15.88 31.07 46.40
N GLU A 10 -14.87 31.35 47.23
CA GLU A 10 -13.47 31.49 46.79
C GLU A 10 -12.96 30.21 46.09
N ARG A 11 -13.25 29.03 46.65
CA ARG A 11 -12.93 27.74 46.01
C ARG A 11 -13.66 27.54 44.68
N ARG A 12 -14.88 28.08 44.54
CA ARG A 12 -15.67 27.99 43.29
C ARG A 12 -15.08 28.90 42.22
N VAL A 13 -14.70 30.13 42.59
CA VAL A 13 -14.05 31.11 41.70
C VAL A 13 -12.68 30.62 41.27
N GLU A 14 -11.88 30.10 42.20
CA GLU A 14 -10.56 29.53 41.94
C GLU A 14 -10.66 28.33 40.97
N ARG A 15 -11.65 27.44 41.18
CA ARG A 15 -11.92 26.32 40.26
C ARG A 15 -12.37 26.79 38.89
N SER A 16 -13.16 27.87 38.81
CA SER A 16 -13.59 28.44 37.52
C SER A 16 -12.43 29.09 36.75
N ARG A 17 -11.55 29.81 37.46
CA ARG A 17 -10.33 30.41 36.90
C ARG A 17 -9.33 29.37 36.45
N ALA A 18 -9.10 28.31 37.23
CA ALA A 18 -8.25 27.19 36.81
C ALA A 18 -8.76 26.53 35.52
N ARG A 19 -10.09 26.43 35.37
CA ARG A 19 -10.74 25.85 34.19
C ARG A 19 -10.69 26.78 32.96
N GLN A 20 -10.76 28.09 33.17
CA GLN A 20 -10.53 29.10 32.13
C GLN A 20 -9.07 29.14 31.71
N ASN A 21 -8.13 29.19 32.65
CA ASN A 21 -6.69 29.14 32.38
C ASN A 21 -6.28 27.85 31.68
N ALA A 22 -6.89 26.70 31.98
CA ALA A 22 -6.65 25.44 31.26
C ALA A 22 -7.25 25.41 29.84
N ARG A 23 -8.30 26.20 29.58
CA ARG A 23 -8.87 26.39 28.24
C ARG A 23 -8.06 27.41 27.42
N GLU A 24 -7.64 28.49 28.05
CA GLU A 24 -6.86 29.60 27.46
C GLU A 24 -5.40 29.23 27.24
N SER A 25 -4.81 28.39 28.11
CA SER A 25 -3.45 27.89 27.91
C SER A 25 -3.31 27.01 26.68
N GLY A 26 -4.43 26.58 26.07
CA GLY A 26 -4.44 25.93 24.76
C GLY A 26 -3.43 24.79 24.67
N ALA A 27 -3.10 24.16 25.80
CA ALA A 27 -2.10 23.12 25.90
C ALA A 27 -2.75 21.85 25.35
N VAL A 28 -2.91 21.81 24.04
CA VAL A 28 -3.06 20.56 23.31
C VAL A 28 -1.80 19.78 23.67
N ALA A 29 -1.95 18.81 24.58
CA ALA A 29 -0.90 17.83 24.82
C ALA A 29 -0.41 17.39 23.45
N GLN A 30 0.89 17.50 23.17
CA GLN A 30 1.44 17.18 21.87
C GLN A 30 1.17 15.69 21.59
N THR A 31 0.00 15.40 21.04
CA THR A 31 -0.34 14.09 20.51
C THR A 31 0.54 13.95 19.30
N THR A 32 1.50 13.03 19.34
CA THR A 32 2.30 12.68 18.16
C THR A 32 1.34 12.59 16.96
N PRO A 33 1.55 13.39 15.90
CA PRO A 33 0.65 13.35 14.76
C PRO A 33 0.59 11.89 14.24
N PRO A 34 -0.58 11.41 13.80
CA PRO A 34 -0.70 10.09 13.21
C PRO A 34 0.37 9.93 12.13
N ARG A 35 1.14 8.84 12.20
CA ARG A 35 2.22 8.59 11.24
C ARG A 35 1.60 8.47 9.85
N GLU A 36 1.90 9.41 8.97
CA GLU A 36 1.39 9.41 7.60
C GLU A 36 1.95 8.20 6.85
N HIS A 37 1.11 7.21 6.59
CA HIS A 37 1.43 6.11 5.69
C HIS A 37 1.13 6.57 4.26
N GLY A 38 2.16 7.00 3.54
CA GLY A 38 2.06 7.26 2.10
C GLY A 38 1.66 5.99 1.34
N PRO A 39 1.10 6.11 0.12
CA PRO A 39 0.71 4.95 -0.67
C PRO A 39 1.92 4.03 -0.90
N GLY A 40 1.73 2.74 -0.68
CA GLY A 40 2.77 1.73 -0.86
C GLY A 40 3.29 1.72 -2.31
N ARG A 41 4.60 1.53 -2.47
CA ARG A 41 5.23 1.41 -3.80
C ARG A 41 4.69 0.17 -4.52
N GLN A 42 4.14 0.36 -5.71
CA GLN A 42 3.62 -0.72 -6.56
C GLN A 42 4.77 -1.63 -7.00
N LYS A 43 4.56 -2.95 -6.92
CA LYS A 43 5.60 -3.91 -7.31
C LYS A 43 5.66 -4.01 -8.83
N THR A 44 6.88 -4.13 -9.33
CA THR A 44 7.18 -4.39 -10.74
C THR A 44 7.82 -5.77 -10.85
N ARG A 45 7.49 -6.49 -11.91
CA ARG A 45 7.97 -7.85 -12.20
C ARG A 45 8.29 -7.96 -13.68
N GLN A 46 9.28 -8.78 -14.00
CA GLN A 46 9.62 -9.14 -15.37
C GLN A 46 9.27 -10.61 -15.58
N GLY A 47 8.79 -10.95 -16.77
CA GLY A 47 8.43 -12.32 -17.12
C GLY A 47 8.22 -12.49 -18.62
N VAL A 48 7.92 -13.72 -19.02
CA VAL A 48 7.73 -14.08 -20.43
C VAL A 48 6.24 -14.28 -20.71
N VAL A 49 5.76 -13.81 -21.86
CA VAL A 49 4.38 -14.02 -22.29
C VAL A 49 4.18 -15.48 -22.73
N VAL A 50 3.22 -16.15 -22.11
CA VAL A 50 2.84 -17.54 -22.42
C VAL A 50 1.62 -17.61 -23.32
N SER A 51 0.71 -16.63 -23.23
CA SER A 51 -0.50 -16.60 -24.04
C SER A 51 -1.01 -15.17 -24.21
N ASP A 52 -1.32 -14.82 -25.45
CA ASP A 52 -1.92 -13.57 -25.93
C ASP A 52 -3.33 -13.78 -26.53
N LYS A 53 -3.89 -14.99 -26.42
CA LYS A 53 -5.15 -15.37 -27.09
C LYS A 53 -6.39 -14.58 -26.64
N ALA A 54 -6.30 -13.84 -25.54
CA ALA A 54 -7.42 -13.14 -24.94
C ALA A 54 -7.34 -11.64 -25.25
N ASP A 55 -8.47 -11.03 -25.61
CA ASP A 55 -8.49 -9.60 -25.88
C ASP A 55 -8.08 -8.78 -24.65
N LYS A 56 -7.19 -7.81 -24.88
CA LYS A 56 -6.65 -6.85 -23.92
C LYS A 56 -5.99 -7.51 -22.72
N THR A 57 -5.50 -8.74 -22.88
CA THR A 57 -4.95 -9.53 -21.77
C THR A 57 -3.91 -10.53 -22.19
N ILE A 58 -2.78 -10.41 -21.53
CA ILE A 58 -1.67 -11.33 -21.66
C ILE A 58 -1.50 -12.15 -20.39
N THR A 59 -1.11 -13.40 -20.58
CA THR A 59 -0.75 -14.32 -19.51
C THR A 59 0.76 -14.40 -19.42
N VAL A 60 1.32 -13.88 -18.33
CA VAL A 60 2.77 -13.74 -18.12
C VAL A 60 3.25 -14.75 -17.10
N ARG A 61 4.30 -15.51 -17.43
CA ARG A 61 4.99 -16.41 -16.51
C ARG A 61 6.18 -15.69 -15.90
N ILE A 62 6.25 -15.70 -14.57
CA ILE A 62 7.40 -15.22 -13.80
C ILE A 62 8.10 -16.40 -13.19
N ASP A 63 9.41 -16.47 -13.39
CA ASP A 63 10.26 -17.44 -12.72
C ASP A 63 10.77 -16.88 -11.39
N ILE A 64 10.54 -17.64 -10.33
CA ILE A 64 10.92 -17.30 -8.95
C ILE A 64 11.94 -18.32 -8.48
N VAL A 65 13.12 -17.82 -8.11
CA VAL A 65 14.17 -18.64 -7.52
C VAL A 65 14.13 -18.44 -6.00
N ARG A 66 13.97 -19.53 -5.25
CA ARG A 66 14.00 -19.48 -3.77
C ARG A 66 14.88 -20.59 -3.22
N ARG A 67 15.56 -20.31 -2.11
CA ARG A 67 16.31 -21.31 -1.36
C ARG A 67 15.36 -22.08 -0.44
N HIS A 68 15.39 -23.40 -0.50
CA HIS A 68 14.61 -24.23 0.40
C HIS A 68 15.12 -24.06 1.85
N ARG A 69 14.24 -23.77 2.82
CA ARG A 69 14.64 -23.39 4.19
C ARG A 69 15.51 -24.42 4.92
N ARG A 70 15.20 -25.71 4.80
CA ARG A 70 15.93 -26.80 5.47
C ARG A 70 17.18 -27.27 4.72
N TYR A 71 17.00 -27.65 3.47
CA TYR A 71 18.05 -28.25 2.64
C TYR A 71 18.93 -27.25 1.91
N GLU A 72 18.58 -25.97 1.95
CA GLU A 72 19.37 -24.90 1.35
C GLU A 72 19.62 -25.01 -0.17
N LYS A 73 18.98 -25.97 -0.84
CA LYS A 73 18.98 -26.13 -2.29
C LYS A 73 18.20 -25.01 -2.96
N ILE A 74 18.66 -24.59 -4.14
CA ILE A 74 17.97 -23.61 -4.97
C ILE A 74 16.81 -24.30 -5.69
N VAL A 75 15.58 -23.85 -5.43
CA VAL A 75 14.35 -24.35 -6.06
C VAL A 75 13.80 -23.26 -6.98
N ARG A 76 13.48 -23.65 -8.21
CA ARG A 76 12.84 -22.78 -9.21
C ARG A 76 11.35 -23.09 -9.25
N THR A 77 10.51 -22.06 -9.15
CA THR A 77 9.06 -22.17 -9.25
C THR A 77 8.55 -21.07 -10.14
N SER A 78 7.57 -21.37 -10.98
CA SER A 78 6.93 -20.37 -11.84
C SER A 78 5.57 -19.96 -11.27
N ASN A 79 5.22 -18.69 -11.45
CA ASN A 79 3.89 -18.16 -11.17
C ASN A 79 3.35 -17.46 -12.40
N THR A 80 2.04 -17.59 -12.62
CA THR A 80 1.35 -16.99 -13.76
C THR A 80 0.57 -15.76 -13.32
N LEU A 81 0.72 -14.66 -14.06
CA LEU A 81 0.00 -13.41 -13.85
C LEU A 81 -0.83 -13.06 -15.08
N HIS A 82 -1.98 -12.42 -14.84
CA HIS A 82 -2.78 -11.83 -15.91
C HIS A 82 -2.59 -10.34 -15.91
N ALA A 83 -1.99 -9.84 -16.99
CA ALA A 83 -1.73 -8.42 -17.20
C ALA A 83 -2.68 -7.85 -18.24
N HIS A 84 -3.12 -6.62 -18.00
CA HIS A 84 -3.87 -5.83 -18.95
C HIS A 84 -2.92 -5.14 -19.92
N ASP A 85 -3.20 -5.36 -21.20
CA ASP A 85 -2.60 -4.65 -22.33
C ASP A 85 -3.77 -4.00 -23.08
N GLU A 86 -3.73 -2.69 -23.31
CA GLU A 86 -4.84 -1.99 -24.00
C GLU A 86 -4.73 -2.11 -25.52
N THR A 87 -3.50 -2.23 -26.03
CA THR A 87 -3.15 -2.18 -27.45
C THR A 87 -2.90 -3.56 -28.05
N ASN A 88 -2.83 -4.62 -27.23
CA ASN A 88 -2.46 -5.98 -27.65
C ASN A 88 -1.12 -5.99 -28.41
N ASP A 89 -0.13 -5.28 -27.87
CA ASP A 89 1.20 -5.14 -28.51
C ASP A 89 2.15 -6.28 -28.15
N ALA A 90 1.94 -6.93 -27.00
CA ALA A 90 2.79 -8.03 -26.54
C ALA A 90 2.34 -9.38 -27.14
N HIS A 91 3.29 -10.11 -27.72
CA HIS A 91 3.09 -11.40 -28.38
C HIS A 91 3.65 -12.55 -27.53
N ILE A 92 3.29 -13.78 -27.89
CA ILE A 92 3.83 -14.99 -27.22
C ILE A 92 5.36 -15.02 -27.35
N GLY A 93 6.05 -15.24 -26.23
CA GLY A 93 7.50 -15.31 -26.17
C GLY A 93 8.20 -14.02 -25.78
N ASP A 94 7.49 -12.88 -25.80
CA ASP A 94 8.06 -11.59 -25.44
C ASP A 94 8.46 -11.52 -23.96
N THR A 95 9.59 -10.86 -23.69
CA THR A 95 10.02 -10.50 -22.34
C THR A 95 9.37 -9.17 -21.96
N VAL A 96 8.48 -9.19 -20.98
CA VAL A 96 7.67 -8.03 -20.59
C VAL A 96 7.88 -7.62 -19.14
N VAL A 97 7.77 -6.33 -18.89
CA VAL A 97 7.71 -5.74 -17.55
C VAL A 97 6.26 -5.41 -17.21
N VAL A 98 5.79 -5.98 -16.10
CA VAL A 98 4.43 -5.79 -15.58
C VAL A 98 4.44 -5.14 -14.21
N ARG A 99 3.44 -4.29 -13.96
CA ARG A 99 3.28 -3.55 -12.71
C ARG A 99 1.92 -3.80 -12.10
N GLU A 100 1.86 -3.87 -10.77
CA GLU A 100 0.60 -3.96 -10.03
C GLU A 100 -0.29 -2.76 -10.35
N CYS A 101 -1.57 -3.02 -10.62
CA CYS A 101 -2.56 -1.99 -10.90
C CYS A 101 -3.82 -2.22 -10.06
N ARG A 102 -4.79 -1.30 -10.17
CA ARG A 102 -6.12 -1.54 -9.63
C ARG A 102 -6.72 -2.82 -10.23
N PRO A 103 -7.58 -3.55 -9.50
CA PRO A 103 -8.36 -4.64 -10.07
C PRO A 103 -9.10 -4.20 -11.35
N MET A 104 -8.82 -4.82 -12.49
CA MET A 104 -9.55 -4.56 -13.74
C MET A 104 -10.59 -5.65 -14.05
N SER A 105 -10.40 -6.84 -13.48
CA SER A 105 -11.31 -7.98 -13.61
C SER A 105 -11.21 -8.86 -12.37
N ARG A 106 -11.76 -10.09 -12.37
CA ARG A 106 -11.60 -11.04 -11.26
C ARG A 106 -10.14 -11.41 -11.03
N ILE A 107 -9.38 -11.63 -12.11
CA ILE A 107 -8.00 -12.16 -12.05
C ILE A 107 -6.97 -11.10 -12.49
N LYS A 108 -7.32 -10.19 -13.41
CA LYS A 108 -6.41 -9.17 -13.96
C LYS A 108 -6.12 -8.09 -12.90
N ARG A 109 -4.88 -8.08 -12.40
CA ARG A 109 -4.35 -7.19 -11.33
C ARG A 109 -3.04 -6.50 -11.72
N TRP A 110 -2.55 -6.80 -12.91
CA TRP A 110 -1.29 -6.29 -13.44
C TRP A 110 -1.56 -5.54 -14.73
N ARG A 111 -0.69 -4.59 -15.07
CA ARG A 111 -0.69 -3.93 -16.39
C ARG A 111 0.67 -4.08 -17.06
N LEU A 112 0.66 -4.12 -18.38
CA LEU A 112 1.87 -3.99 -19.18
C LEU A 112 2.46 -2.58 -18.98
N VAL A 113 3.77 -2.52 -18.77
CA VAL A 113 4.54 -1.27 -18.71
C VAL A 113 5.39 -1.12 -19.94
N GLU A 114 6.15 -2.18 -20.26
CA GLU A 114 7.15 -2.16 -21.33
C GLU A 114 7.37 -3.58 -21.85
N VAL A 115 7.63 -3.69 -23.16
CA VAL A 115 8.13 -4.90 -23.81
C VAL A 115 9.64 -4.71 -23.97
N VAL A 116 10.44 -5.50 -23.24
CA VAL A 116 11.90 -5.37 -23.16
C VAL A 116 12.56 -6.02 -24.38
N GLU A 117 12.11 -7.22 -24.72
CA GLU A 117 12.62 -7.99 -25.85
C GLU A 117 11.42 -8.60 -26.57
N ARG A 118 11.39 -8.44 -27.89
CA ARG A 118 10.42 -9.12 -28.75
C ARG A 118 10.99 -10.46 -29.17
N ALA A 119 10.17 -11.50 -29.16
CA ALA A 119 10.57 -12.79 -29.72
C ALA A 119 10.65 -12.66 -31.26
N GLU A 120 11.80 -13.00 -31.83
CA GLU A 120 11.97 -13.21 -33.27
C GLU A 120 11.29 -14.51 -33.73
#